data_AF-W1Y8H8-F1
#
_entry.id   AF-W1Y8H8-F1
#
_cell.length_a   1.000
_cell.length_b   1.000
_cell.length_c   1.000
_cell.angle_alpha   90.00
_cell.angle_beta   90.00
_cell.angle_gamma   90.00
#
_symmetry.space_group_name_H-M   'P 1'
#
loop_
_entity.id
_entity.type
_entity.pdbx_description
1 polymer ?
#
loop_
_entity_poly.entity_id
_entity_poly.type
_entity_poly.pdbx_seq_one_letter_code
_entity_poly.pdbx_strand_id
1 'polypeptide(L)'
;MELRTPRDRDGSFEPQLVKKNKTCIIGMNNQILALYARGMTTREITSVFKEMYDADVSPALISKITDAVIDQVVEWQNRPLDAIYPIVYLDCIVLKVR
;
A
#
# COMPACT_ATOMS: atom_id res chain seq x y z
N MET A 1 -17.89 8.41 16.10
CA MET A 1 -19.13 7.60 16.15
C MET A 1 -18.70 6.14 16.19
N GLU A 2 -18.91 5.45 17.31
CA GLU A 2 -18.48 4.05 17.46
C GLU A 2 -19.47 3.11 16.77
N LEU A 3 -18.96 2.28 15.85
CA LEU A 3 -19.74 1.30 15.10
C LEU A 3 -19.88 0.02 15.94
N ARG A 4 -21.10 -0.25 16.44
CA ARG A 4 -21.41 -1.52 17.11
C ARG A 4 -21.72 -2.58 16.07
N THR A 5 -20.80 -3.51 15.86
CA THR A 5 -21.02 -4.66 14.99
C THR A 5 -21.81 -5.73 15.74
N PRO A 6 -22.93 -6.24 15.18
CA PRO A 6 -23.64 -7.37 15.76
C PRO A 6 -22.74 -8.61 15.72
N ARG A 7 -22.75 -9.41 16.80
CA ARG A 7 -22.00 -10.65 16.92
C ARG A 7 -22.96 -11.79 17.26
N ASP A 8 -22.81 -12.91 16.57
CA ASP A 8 -23.53 -14.14 16.88
C ASP A 8 -22.97 -14.80 18.16
N ARG A 9 -23.79 -15.63 18.80
CA ARG A 9 -23.43 -16.26 20.08
C ARG A 9 -22.18 -17.15 19.98
N ASP A 10 -22.02 -17.84 18.86
CA ASP A 10 -20.90 -18.75 18.61
C ASP A 10 -19.71 -18.06 17.93
N GLY A 11 -19.82 -16.77 17.59
CA GLY A 11 -18.77 -15.98 16.95
C GLY A 11 -18.43 -16.39 15.51
N SER A 12 -19.22 -17.26 14.89
CA SER A 12 -19.05 -17.84 13.56
C SER A 12 -19.36 -16.87 12.42
N PHE A 13 -20.11 -15.80 12.69
CA PHE A 13 -20.57 -14.89 11.63
C PHE A 13 -19.40 -14.07 11.05
N GLU A 14 -19.22 -14.13 9.73
CA GLU A 14 -18.29 -13.28 8.99
C GLU A 14 -19.05 -12.16 8.26
N PRO A 15 -18.87 -10.88 8.65
CA PRO A 15 -19.50 -9.78 7.94
C PRO A 15 -18.92 -9.63 6.53
N GLN A 16 -19.80 -9.55 5.54
CA GLN A 16 -19.42 -9.49 4.12
C GLN A 16 -18.89 -8.11 3.70
N LEU A 17 -19.49 -7.03 4.21
CA LEU A 17 -19.15 -5.65 3.85
C LEU A 17 -17.85 -5.17 4.51
N VAL A 18 -17.72 -5.37 5.83
CA VAL A 18 -16.53 -5.00 6.60
C VAL A 18 -16.03 -6.25 7.31
N LYS A 19 -15.00 -6.90 6.73
CA LYS A 19 -14.43 -8.11 7.33
C LYS A 19 -13.95 -7.83 8.77
N LYS A 20 -13.98 -8.86 9.62
CA LYS A 20 -13.43 -8.78 10.98
C LYS A 20 -11.98 -8.26 10.93
N ASN A 21 -11.65 -7.33 11.81
CA ASN A 21 -10.34 -6.68 11.94
C ASN A 21 -9.87 -5.85 10.71
N LYS A 22 -10.73 -5.59 9.71
CA LYS A 22 -10.41 -4.61 8.67
C LYS A 22 -10.64 -3.19 9.20
N THR A 23 -9.55 -2.48 9.44
CA THR A 23 -9.54 -1.06 9.84
C THR A 23 -9.28 -0.11 8.68
N CYS A 24 -8.89 -0.62 7.50
CA CYS A 24 -8.53 0.20 6.34
C CYS A 24 -9.42 -0.11 5.12
N ILE A 25 -9.88 0.95 4.44
CA ILE A 25 -10.69 0.88 3.22
C ILE A 25 -9.75 0.64 2.03
N ILE A 26 -10.09 -0.28 1.13
CA ILE A 26 -9.22 -0.70 0.01
C ILE A 26 -8.78 0.48 -0.88
N GLY A 27 -9.63 1.50 -1.07
CA GLY A 27 -9.30 2.70 -1.84
C GLY A 27 -8.16 3.55 -1.26
N MET A 28 -7.97 3.51 0.07
CA MET A 28 -6.92 4.25 0.77
C MET A 28 -5.52 3.72 0.44
N ASN A 29 -5.38 2.41 0.24
CA ASN A 29 -4.09 1.78 -0.06
C ASN A 29 -3.51 2.26 -1.39
N ASN A 30 -4.36 2.40 -2.43
CA ASN A 30 -3.92 2.87 -3.74
C ASN A 30 -3.46 4.34 -3.69
N GLN A 31 -4.13 5.16 -2.87
CA GLN A 31 -3.72 6.55 -2.65
C GLN A 31 -2.38 6.63 -1.92
N ILE A 32 -2.18 5.83 -0.87
CA ILE A 32 -0.89 5.74 -0.15
C ILE A 32 0.23 5.38 -1.12
N LEU A 33 0.02 4.37 -1.98
CA LEU A 33 1.00 3.94 -2.96
C LEU A 33 1.32 5.04 -3.98
N ALA A 34 0.30 5.77 -4.47
CA ALA A 34 0.49 6.87 -5.41
C ALA A 34 1.23 8.06 -4.80
N LEU A 35 1.08 8.31 -3.49
CA LEU A 35 1.83 9.36 -2.78
C LEU A 35 3.28 8.93 -2.54
N TYR A 36 3.50 7.66 -2.18
CA TYR A 36 4.84 7.10 -2.03
C TYR A 36 5.61 7.12 -3.36
N ALA A 37 4.96 6.75 -4.47
CA ALA A 37 5.54 6.81 -5.81
C ALA A 37 5.90 8.24 -6.26
N ARG A 38 5.26 9.28 -5.68
CA ARG A 38 5.63 10.69 -5.89
C ARG A 38 6.82 11.14 -5.04
N GLY A 39 7.40 10.25 -4.23
CA GLY A 39 8.58 10.54 -3.41
C GLY A 39 8.26 11.15 -2.04
N MET A 40 6.99 11.12 -1.60
CA MET A 40 6.65 11.58 -0.25
C MET A 40 7.14 10.59 0.80
N THR A 41 7.66 11.13 1.90
CA THR A 41 8.07 10.32 3.05
C THR A 41 6.85 9.74 3.77
N THR A 42 7.04 8.63 4.49
CA THR A 42 5.96 7.98 5.27
C THR A 42 5.31 8.92 6.30
N ARG A 43 6.08 9.90 6.82
CA ARG A 43 5.58 10.93 7.75
C ARG A 43 4.72 11.98 7.05
N GLU A 44 5.13 12.46 5.87
CA GLU A 44 4.34 13.40 5.07
C GLU A 44 3.03 12.76 4.58
N ILE A 45 3.07 11.49 4.18
CA ILE A 45 1.85 10.76 3.83
C ILE A 45 0.91 10.71 5.04
N THR A 46 1.44 10.47 6.24
CA THR A 46 0.64 10.47 7.48
C THR A 46 -0.05 11.82 7.72
N SER A 47 0.67 12.94 7.56
CA SER A 47 0.06 14.27 7.74
C SER A 47 -1.00 14.58 6.68
N VAL A 48 -0.76 14.21 5.42
CA VAL A 48 -1.74 14.39 4.33
C VAL A 48 -3.02 13.62 4.63
N PHE A 49 -2.92 12.38 5.11
CA PHE A 49 -4.09 11.60 5.49
C PHE A 49 -4.83 12.17 6.71
N LYS A 50 -4.10 12.73 7.67
CA LYS A 50 -4.71 13.40 8.82
C LYS A 50 -5.45 14.68 8.39
N GLU A 51 -4.89 15.47 7.49
CA GLU A 51 -5.51 16.72 7.01
C GLU A 51 -6.72 16.47 6.10
N MET A 52 -6.62 15.52 5.16
CA MET A 52 -7.69 15.26 4.19
C MET A 52 -8.83 14.42 4.73
N TYR A 53 -8.52 13.43 5.56
CA TYR A 53 -9.47 12.37 5.96
C TYR A 53 -9.70 12.28 7.47
N ASP A 54 -9.04 13.13 8.29
CA ASP A 54 -8.98 13.03 9.75
C ASP A 54 -8.63 11.61 10.26
N ALA A 55 -7.93 10.86 9.43
CA ALA A 55 -7.60 9.46 9.68
C ALA A 55 -6.21 9.35 10.29
N ASP A 56 -6.11 8.81 11.50
CA ASP A 56 -4.83 8.51 12.14
C ASP A 56 -4.25 7.22 11.56
N VAL A 57 -3.40 7.38 10.55
CA VAL A 57 -2.65 6.30 9.91
C VAL A 57 -1.24 6.25 10.49
N SER A 58 -0.79 5.11 11.01
CA SER A 58 0.58 5.01 11.51
C SER A 58 1.60 4.86 10.36
N PRO A 59 2.83 5.40 10.50
CA PRO A 59 3.90 5.16 9.53
C PRO A 59 4.19 3.68 9.31
N ALA A 60 4.00 2.85 10.34
CA ALA A 60 4.15 1.40 10.25
C ALA A 60 3.07 0.76 9.36
N LEU A 61 1.84 1.28 9.37
CA LEU A 61 0.78 0.82 8.46
C LEU A 61 1.12 1.17 7.00
N ILE A 62 1.64 2.39 6.77
CA ILE A 62 2.10 2.83 5.44
C ILE A 62 3.21 1.91 4.93
N SER A 63 4.21 1.60 5.77
CA SER A 63 5.28 0.66 5.42
C SER A 63 4.73 -0.71 5.02
N LYS A 64 3.81 -1.28 5.81
CA LYS A 64 3.19 -2.58 5.48
C LYS A 64 2.42 -2.54 4.16
N ILE A 65 1.76 -1.43 3.85
CA ILE A 65 1.01 -1.27 2.59
C ILE A 65 1.99 -1.16 1.42
N THR A 66 3.10 -0.43 1.56
CA THR A 66 4.13 -0.36 0.51
C THR A 66 4.85 -1.69 0.32
N ASP A 67 5.06 -2.46 1.39
CA ASP A 67 5.68 -3.79 1.32
C ASP A 67 4.81 -4.78 0.54
N ALA A 68 3.49 -4.62 0.54
CA ALA A 68 2.58 -5.48 -0.22
C ALA A 68 2.74 -5.37 -1.75
N VAL A 69 3.48 -4.38 -2.24
CA VAL A 69 3.78 -4.20 -3.67
C VAL A 69 5.08 -4.88 -4.08
N ILE A 70 5.89 -5.33 -3.11
CA ILE A 70 7.16 -6.02 -3.39
C ILE A 70 6.94 -7.24 -4.28
N ASP A 71 5.89 -8.02 -4.03
CA ASP A 71 5.57 -9.21 -4.84
C ASP A 71 5.31 -8.84 -6.32
N GLN A 72 4.61 -7.73 -6.57
CA GLN A 72 4.35 -7.22 -7.93
C GLN A 72 5.64 -6.72 -8.60
N VAL A 73 6.56 -6.12 -7.83
CA VAL A 73 7.87 -5.71 -8.33
C VAL A 73 8.69 -6.93 -8.76
N VAL A 74 8.67 -8.00 -7.97
CA VAL A 74 9.36 -9.26 -8.30
C VAL A 74 8.77 -9.89 -9.56
N GLU A 75 7.45 -9.93 -9.69
CA GLU A 75 6.78 -10.41 -10.90
C GLU A 75 7.18 -9.56 -12.13
N TRP A 76 7.19 -8.24 -12.00
CA TRP A 76 7.56 -7.33 -13.08
C TRP A 76 9.03 -7.49 -13.50
N GLN A 77 9.94 -7.73 -12.56
CA GLN A 77 11.35 -7.98 -12.85
C GLN A 77 11.56 -9.31 -13.61
N ASN A 78 10.74 -10.32 -13.36
CA ASN A 78 10.84 -11.64 -13.98
C ASN A 78 9.97 -11.79 -15.24
N ARG A 79 9.37 -10.70 -15.74
CA ARG A 79 8.53 -10.75 -16.94
C ARG A 79 9.34 -11.23 -18.16
N PRO A 80 8.75 -12.04 -19.05
CA PRO A 80 9.42 -12.45 -20.28
C PRO A 80 9.68 -11.21 -21.16
N LEU A 81 10.88 -11.16 -21.74
CA LEU A 81 11.29 -10.13 -22.70
C LEU A 81 11.19 -10.69 -24.12
N ASP A 82 11.10 -9.79 -25.10
CA ASP A 82 11.09 -10.16 -26.51
C ASP A 82 12.47 -10.70 -26.95
N ALA A 83 12.47 -11.52 -27.99
CA ALA A 83 13.70 -12.16 -28.46
C ALA A 83 14.72 -11.18 -29.08
N ILE A 84 14.27 -10.00 -29.54
CA ILE A 84 15.11 -9.07 -30.32
C ILE A 84 14.92 -7.63 -29.80
N TYR A 85 16.01 -7.03 -29.34
CA TYR A 85 16.13 -5.59 -29.05
C TYR A 85 17.30 -5.00 -29.84
N PRO A 86 17.04 -4.35 -31.00
CA PRO A 86 18.12 -3.86 -31.88
C PRO A 86 18.99 -2.78 -31.23
N ILE A 87 18.44 -2.03 -30.26
CA ILE A 87 19.12 -0.98 -29.51
C ILE A 87 18.69 -1.08 -28.05
N VAL A 88 19.66 -1.06 -27.13
CA VAL A 88 19.43 -1.04 -25.67
C VAL A 88 20.30 0.05 -25.07
N TYR A 89 19.71 0.86 -24.19
CA TYR A 89 20.42 1.87 -23.42
C TYR A 89 20.63 1.38 -21.99
N LEU A 90 21.79 1.69 -21.43
CA LEU A 90 22.12 1.43 -20.04
C LEU A 90 22.38 2.77 -19.35
N ASP A 91 21.72 2.99 -18.21
CA ASP A 91 21.87 4.19 -17.39
C ASP A 91 22.33 3.81 -15.98
N CYS A 92 23.00 4.73 -15.29
CA CYS A 92 23.53 4.52 -13.95
C CYS A 92 23.19 5.70 -13.05
N ILE A 93 22.59 5.39 -11.89
CA ILE A 93 22.26 6.36 -10.84
C ILE A 93 22.99 5.96 -9.57
N VAL A 94 23.79 6.87 -9.00
CA VAL A 94 24.49 6.64 -7.74
C VAL A 94 23.59 7.04 -6.58
N LEU A 95 23.19 6.06 -5.77
CA LEU A 95 22.37 6.27 -4.58
C LEU A 95 23.19 5.94 -3.33
N LYS A 96 23.08 6.79 -2.30
CA LYS A 96 23.69 6.53 -0.99
C LYS A 96 22.78 5.61 -0.18
N VAL A 97 23.06 4.31 -0.22
CA VAL A 97 22.41 3.30 0.61
C VAL A 97 23.19 3.15 1.92
N ARG A 98 22.48 2.94 3.04
CA ARG A 98 23.07 2.86 4.38
C ARG A 98 23.00 1.46 4.94
#